data_AF-A0A7W6N8G1-F1
#
_entry.id   AF-A0A7W6N8G1-F1
#
_cell.length_a   1.000
_cell.length_b   1.000
_cell.length_c   1.000
_cell.angle_alpha   90.00
_cell.angle_beta   90.00
_cell.angle_gamma   90.00
#
_symmetry.space_group_name_H-M   'P 1'
#
loop_
_entity.id
_entity.type
_entity.pdbx_description
1 polymer ?
#
loop_
_entity_poly.entity_id
_entity_poly.type
_entity_poly.pdbx_seq_one_letter_code
_entity_poly.pdbx_strand_id
1 'polypeptide(L)'
;MKTIAGVAVWLIVSALGGGSSAVAQEIQSKSWPEVKCERYSKAWAEALARRGTRGLSQEFIERHDAFLASGCTARADVCPRSAEELDMANIMVVAAMNAGTASTFPPFFCRKSSLRDLAAT
;
A
#
# COMPACT_ATOMS: atom_id res chain seq x y z
N MET A 1 26.31 -64.91 -14.74
CA MET A 1 27.78 -64.85 -14.85
C MET A 1 28.21 -64.90 -16.31
N LYS A 2 28.54 -63.75 -16.91
CA LYS A 2 29.78 -63.51 -17.70
C LYS A 2 29.77 -62.05 -18.17
N THR A 3 30.81 -61.33 -17.79
CA THR A 3 31.11 -59.90 -18.04
C THR A 3 31.78 -59.71 -19.40
N ILE A 4 31.54 -58.58 -20.09
CA ILE A 4 32.57 -57.86 -20.88
C ILE A 4 32.29 -56.35 -20.79
N ALA A 5 33.30 -55.62 -20.34
CA ALA A 5 33.39 -54.16 -20.29
C ALA A 5 33.81 -53.60 -21.67
N GLY A 6 33.38 -52.38 -21.99
CA GLY A 6 33.83 -51.68 -23.20
C GLY A 6 33.42 -50.21 -23.19
N VAL A 7 34.35 -49.36 -22.76
CA VAL A 7 34.24 -47.91 -22.67
C VAL A 7 34.22 -47.28 -24.07
N ALA A 8 33.29 -46.37 -24.32
CA ALA A 8 33.41 -45.38 -25.40
C ALA A 8 32.97 -44.01 -24.84
N VAL A 9 33.95 -43.29 -24.30
CA VAL A 9 33.84 -41.88 -23.93
C VAL A 9 33.68 -41.08 -25.22
N TRP A 10 32.49 -40.52 -25.45
CA TRP A 10 32.30 -39.46 -26.43
C TRP A 10 32.42 -38.12 -25.74
N LEU A 11 33.63 -37.56 -25.79
CA LEU A 11 33.89 -36.15 -25.55
C LEU A 11 33.23 -35.35 -26.67
N ILE A 12 32.09 -34.73 -26.40
CA ILE A 12 31.57 -33.63 -27.21
C ILE A 12 31.74 -32.36 -26.39
N VAL A 13 32.85 -31.67 -26.64
CA VAL A 13 33.07 -30.29 -26.21
C VAL A 13 32.21 -29.40 -27.11
N SER A 14 31.06 -28.97 -26.59
CA SER A 14 30.24 -27.91 -27.17
C SER A 14 30.44 -26.64 -26.36
N ALA A 15 31.49 -25.88 -26.69
CA ALA A 15 31.58 -24.48 -26.33
C ALA A 15 31.53 -23.64 -27.62
N LEU A 16 30.90 -22.47 -27.52
CA LEU A 16 30.82 -21.38 -28.51
C LEU A 16 29.57 -21.40 -29.42
N GLY A 17 28.44 -20.99 -28.82
CA GLY A 17 27.28 -20.48 -29.54
C GLY A 17 26.64 -19.37 -28.72
N GLY A 18 26.93 -18.12 -29.08
CA GLY A 18 26.35 -16.94 -28.45
C GLY A 18 24.82 -16.93 -28.55
N GLY A 19 24.17 -16.48 -27.48
CA GLY A 19 22.72 -16.41 -27.43
C GLY A 19 22.23 -15.67 -26.19
N SER A 20 21.89 -14.39 -26.43
CA SER A 20 21.09 -13.49 -25.59
C SER A 20 21.70 -13.10 -24.24
N SER A 21 22.23 -11.87 -24.19
CA SER A 21 22.11 -11.07 -22.96
C SER A 21 20.62 -11.06 -22.61
N ALA A 22 20.22 -11.87 -21.64
CA ALA A 22 18.94 -11.70 -21.01
C ALA A 22 19.00 -10.32 -20.35
N VAL A 23 18.46 -9.30 -21.04
CA VAL A 23 18.03 -8.08 -20.38
C VAL A 23 16.99 -8.57 -19.39
N ALA A 24 17.42 -8.75 -18.13
CA ALA A 24 16.49 -8.86 -17.03
C ALA A 24 15.66 -7.59 -17.10
N GLN A 25 14.42 -7.72 -17.59
CA GLN A 25 13.48 -6.63 -17.53
C GLN A 25 13.30 -6.38 -16.04
N GLU A 26 13.99 -5.37 -15.53
CA GLU A 26 13.88 -4.94 -14.15
C GLU A 26 12.44 -4.48 -14.00
N ILE A 27 11.55 -5.40 -13.62
CA ILE A 27 10.25 -5.04 -13.10
C ILE A 27 10.60 -4.28 -11.83
N GLN A 28 10.64 -2.95 -11.91
CA GLN A 28 10.86 -2.09 -10.77
C GLN A 28 9.83 -2.52 -9.72
N SER A 29 10.27 -3.27 -8.70
CA SER A 29 9.37 -3.74 -7.67
C SER A 29 8.97 -2.52 -6.85
N LYS A 30 7.66 -2.34 -6.64
CA LYS A 30 7.15 -1.23 -5.82
C LYS A 30 7.83 -1.28 -4.46
N SER A 31 8.32 -0.14 -4.01
CA SER A 31 8.85 0.02 -2.67
C SER A 31 7.75 -0.27 -1.66
N TRP A 32 8.14 -0.69 -0.45
CA TRP A 32 7.17 -0.98 0.60
C TRP A 32 6.23 0.21 0.92
N PRO A 33 6.68 1.48 0.98
CA PRO A 33 5.79 2.62 1.13
C PRO A 33 4.72 2.73 0.03
N GLU A 34 5.08 2.50 -1.23
CA GLU A 34 4.13 2.52 -2.36
C GLU A 34 3.08 1.41 -2.21
N VAL A 35 3.51 0.20 -1.83
CA VAL A 35 2.60 -0.93 -1.55
C VAL A 35 1.63 -0.59 -0.42
N LYS A 36 2.11 0.06 0.65
CA LYS A 36 1.23 0.49 1.76
C LYS A 36 0.20 1.51 1.30
N CYS A 37 0.62 2.51 0.52
CA CYS A 37 -0.29 3.54 0.03
C CYS A 37 -1.36 2.97 -0.91
N GLU A 38 -0.98 2.06 -1.79
CA GLU A 38 -1.93 1.35 -2.66
C GLU A 38 -2.97 0.57 -1.86
N ARG A 39 -2.52 -0.23 -0.87
CA ARG A 39 -3.42 -1.00 0.01
C ARG A 39 -4.38 -0.09 0.78
N TYR A 40 -3.87 1.02 1.30
CA TYR A 40 -4.66 1.96 2.07
C TYR A 40 -5.66 2.74 1.21
N SER A 41 -5.25 3.18 0.03
CA SER A 41 -6.12 3.85 -0.96
C SER A 41 -7.28 2.95 -1.37
N LYS A 42 -7.00 1.66 -1.59
CA LYS A 42 -8.03 0.67 -1.86
C LYS A 42 -9.02 0.54 -0.69
N ALA A 43 -8.52 0.48 0.54
CA ALA A 43 -9.37 0.41 1.73
C ALA A 43 -10.26 1.66 1.87
N TRP A 44 -9.75 2.85 1.56
CA TRP A 44 -10.51 4.09 1.56
C TRP A 44 -11.67 4.06 0.56
N ALA A 45 -11.38 3.68 -0.68
CA ALA A 45 -12.40 3.53 -1.72
C ALA A 45 -13.47 2.50 -1.34
N GLU A 46 -13.08 1.36 -0.77
CA GLU A 46 -14.01 0.34 -0.29
C GLU A 46 -14.86 0.82 0.89
N ALA A 47 -14.28 1.59 1.83
CA ALA A 47 -15.01 2.16 2.95
C ALA A 47 -16.07 3.16 2.47
N LEU A 48 -15.71 4.07 1.56
CA LEU A 48 -16.65 5.02 0.95
C LEU A 48 -17.76 4.30 0.17
N ALA A 49 -17.42 3.28 -0.63
CA ALA A 49 -18.40 2.53 -1.40
C ALA A 49 -19.43 1.79 -0.50
N ARG A 50 -19.00 1.30 0.67
CA ARG A 50 -19.86 0.52 1.58
C ARG A 50 -20.66 1.39 2.55
N ARG A 51 -20.07 2.48 3.05
CA ARG A 51 -20.67 3.33 4.08
C ARG A 51 -21.36 4.57 3.51
N GLY A 52 -20.97 4.97 2.31
CA GLY A 52 -21.35 6.26 1.72
C GLY A 52 -20.65 7.43 2.42
N THR A 53 -21.05 8.64 2.03
CA THR A 53 -20.49 9.91 2.51
C THR A 53 -21.42 10.67 3.45
N ARG A 54 -22.56 10.09 3.83
CA ARG A 54 -23.53 10.76 4.71
C ARG A 54 -22.89 11.04 6.06
N GLY A 55 -22.93 12.31 6.49
CA GLY A 55 -22.33 12.77 7.75
C GLY A 55 -20.83 13.03 7.70
N LEU A 56 -20.17 12.78 6.56
CA LEU A 56 -18.80 13.18 6.31
C LEU A 56 -18.78 14.58 5.70
N SER A 57 -18.00 15.49 6.26
CA SER A 57 -17.79 16.79 5.63
C SER A 57 -16.95 16.67 4.37
N GLN A 58 -17.17 17.60 3.45
CA GLN A 58 -16.34 17.71 2.26
C GLN A 58 -14.86 17.95 2.61
N GLU A 59 -14.58 18.74 3.66
CA GLU A 59 -13.21 19.01 4.14
C GLU A 59 -12.51 17.71 4.59
N PHE A 60 -13.21 16.82 5.30
CA PHE A 60 -12.66 15.54 5.74
C PHE A 60 -12.27 14.65 4.55
N ILE A 61 -13.15 14.55 3.56
CA ILE A 61 -12.91 13.75 2.35
C ILE A 61 -11.74 14.34 1.55
N GLU A 62 -11.75 15.65 1.28
CA GLU A 62 -10.71 16.32 0.49
C GLU A 62 -9.33 16.25 1.14
N ARG A 63 -9.24 16.42 2.45
CA ARG A 63 -7.95 16.26 3.17
C ARG A 63 -7.45 14.83 3.09
N HIS A 64 -8.34 13.84 3.18
CA HIS A 64 -7.97 12.44 3.03
C HIS A 64 -7.48 12.15 1.61
N ASP A 65 -8.21 12.59 0.60
CA ASP A 65 -7.85 12.42 -0.80
C ASP A 65 -6.54 13.14 -1.14
N ALA A 66 -6.28 14.31 -0.55
CA ALA A 66 -4.99 15.00 -0.67
C ALA A 66 -3.83 14.20 -0.08
N PHE A 67 -4.04 13.52 1.06
CA PHE A 67 -3.04 12.60 1.61
C PHE A 67 -2.76 11.43 0.66
N LEU A 68 -3.79 10.81 0.06
CA LEU A 68 -3.61 9.74 -0.91
C LEU A 68 -2.88 10.23 -2.17
N ALA A 69 -3.26 11.39 -2.69
CA ALA A 69 -2.63 12.02 -3.86
C ALA A 69 -1.15 12.35 -3.64
N SER A 70 -0.72 12.55 -2.38
CA SER A 70 0.70 12.72 -2.01
C SER A 70 1.53 11.43 -2.03
N GLY A 71 0.93 10.30 -2.40
CA GLY A 71 1.55 8.98 -2.21
C GLY A 71 1.60 8.56 -0.74
N CYS A 72 0.67 9.05 0.07
CA CYS A 72 0.61 8.80 1.51
C CYS A 72 1.88 9.26 2.27
N THR A 73 2.50 10.36 1.81
CA THR A 73 3.75 10.90 2.38
C THR A 73 3.60 12.29 2.99
N ALA A 74 2.50 12.98 2.69
CA ALA A 74 2.20 14.27 3.30
C ALA A 74 2.05 14.16 4.81
N ARG A 75 2.24 15.29 5.50
CA ARG A 75 2.00 15.38 6.94
C ARG A 75 0.53 15.02 7.23
N ALA A 76 0.33 14.09 8.16
CA ALA A 76 -1.00 13.72 8.66
C ALA A 76 -1.70 14.95 9.26
N ASP A 77 -2.85 15.34 8.68
CA ASP A 77 -3.68 16.42 9.19
C ASP A 77 -5.18 16.25 8.90
N VAL A 78 -5.64 15.00 8.75
CA VAL A 78 -7.06 14.66 8.63
C VAL A 78 -7.64 14.56 10.04
N CYS A 79 -8.34 15.60 10.49
CA CYS A 79 -8.97 15.62 11.81
C CYS A 79 -10.48 15.33 11.69
N PRO A 80 -10.99 14.22 12.27
CA PRO A 80 -12.43 13.99 12.39
C PRO A 80 -13.08 15.06 13.28
N ARG A 81 -14.21 15.61 12.83
CA ARG A 81 -14.98 16.66 13.51
C ARG A 81 -16.44 16.28 13.78
N SER A 82 -16.90 15.13 13.30
CA SER A 82 -18.20 14.56 13.62
C SER A 82 -18.08 13.12 14.13
N ALA A 83 -19.16 12.59 14.71
CA ALA A 83 -19.21 11.19 15.13
C ALA A 83 -19.08 10.24 13.92
N GLU A 84 -19.66 10.61 12.78
CA GLU A 84 -19.60 9.87 11.53
C GLU A 84 -18.19 9.87 10.93
N GLU A 85 -17.48 11.00 10.99
CA GLU A 85 -16.08 11.07 10.57
C GLU A 85 -15.16 10.27 11.50
N LEU A 86 -15.42 10.29 12.81
CA LEU A 86 -14.66 9.51 13.77
C LEU A 86 -14.87 8.00 13.55
N ASP A 87 -16.12 7.59 13.30
CA ASP A 87 -16.45 6.21 12.94
C ASP A 87 -15.73 5.80 11.64
N MET A 88 -15.76 6.64 10.60
CA MET A 88 -15.00 6.42 9.37
C MET A 88 -13.49 6.30 9.63
N ALA A 89 -12.91 7.17 10.47
CA ALA A 89 -11.51 7.09 10.84
C ALA A 89 -11.16 5.79 11.57
N ASN A 90 -12.01 5.34 12.49
CA ASN A 90 -11.83 4.07 13.20
C ASN A 90 -11.84 2.86 12.25
N ILE A 91 -12.78 2.83 11.30
CA ILE A 91 -12.82 1.80 10.25
C ILE A 91 -11.49 1.78 9.49
N MET A 92 -10.99 2.94 9.10
CA MET A 92 -9.75 3.05 8.33
C MET A 92 -8.52 2.65 9.14
N VAL A 93 -8.49 2.91 10.45
CA VAL A 93 -7.43 2.42 11.34
C VAL A 93 -7.43 0.89 11.38
N VAL A 94 -8.61 0.26 11.57
CA VAL A 94 -8.73 -1.20 11.57
C VAL A 94 -8.36 -1.79 10.20
N ALA A 95 -8.79 -1.17 9.11
CA ALA A 95 -8.42 -1.59 7.76
C ALA A 95 -6.90 -1.51 7.53
N ALA A 96 -6.25 -0.44 8.00
CA ALA A 96 -4.80 -0.30 7.93
C ALA A 96 -4.07 -1.38 8.73
N MET A 97 -4.58 -1.74 9.92
CA MET A 97 -4.06 -2.85 10.73
C MET A 97 -4.16 -4.19 9.99
N ASN A 98 -5.33 -4.49 9.43
CA ASN A 98 -5.57 -5.74 8.68
C ASN A 98 -4.72 -5.84 7.41
N ALA A 99 -4.39 -4.70 6.78
CA ALA A 99 -3.55 -4.66 5.58
C ALA A 99 -2.04 -4.77 5.85
N GLY A 100 -1.62 -4.86 7.13
CA GLY A 100 -0.22 -4.83 7.53
C GLY A 100 0.43 -3.45 7.41
N THR A 101 -0.39 -2.39 7.44
CA THR A 101 0.01 -0.98 7.30
C THR A 101 -0.22 -0.19 8.59
N ALA A 102 -0.20 -0.88 9.74
CA ALA A 102 -0.42 -0.31 11.07
C ALA A 102 0.67 0.72 11.47
N SER A 103 0.48 1.36 12.64
CA SER A 103 1.31 2.42 13.23
C SER A 103 0.93 3.83 12.75
N THR A 104 1.89 4.75 12.65
CA THR A 104 1.73 6.18 12.33
C THR A 104 1.37 6.47 10.87
N PHE A 105 0.91 5.46 10.14
CA PHE A 105 0.65 5.55 8.71
C PHE A 105 -0.69 6.22 8.35
N PRO A 106 -1.83 5.91 8.99
CA PRO A 106 -3.08 6.62 8.72
C PRO A 106 -2.95 8.13 8.98
N PRO A 107 -3.62 9.01 8.20
CA PRO A 107 -3.40 10.45 8.23
C PRO A 107 -4.18 11.16 9.35
N PHE A 108 -4.73 10.42 10.30
CA PHE A 108 -5.64 10.95 11.31
C PHE A 108 -4.88 11.70 12.40
N PHE A 109 -4.98 13.03 12.39
CA PHE A 109 -4.32 13.88 13.37
C PHE A 109 -5.08 15.20 13.54
N CYS A 110 -5.34 15.57 14.80
CA CYS A 110 -6.01 16.82 15.15
C CYS A 110 -5.02 17.82 15.77
N ARG A 111 -4.88 19.00 15.15
CA ARG A 111 -4.11 20.11 15.73
C ARG A 111 -4.91 20.77 16.87
N LYS A 112 -4.21 21.39 17.82
CA LYS A 112 -4.84 22.15 18.93
C LYS A 112 -5.78 23.29 18.46
N SER A 113 -5.56 23.85 17.27
CA SER A 113 -6.50 24.82 16.70
C SER A 113 -7.85 24.18 16.43
N SER A 114 -7.88 23.05 15.74
CA SER A 114 -9.08 22.27 15.40
C SER A 114 -9.84 21.70 16.62
N LEU A 115 -9.16 21.47 17.76
CA LEU A 115 -9.83 21.03 19.00
C LEU A 115 -10.62 22.15 19.69
N ARG A 116 -10.28 23.43 19.45
CA ARG A 116 -11.04 24.56 19.99
C ARG A 116 -12.36 24.75 19.26
N ASP A 117 -12.38 24.46 17.96
CA ASP A 117 -13.58 24.57 17.14
C ASP A 117 -14.63 23.51 17.56
N LEU A 118 -14.19 22.33 17.98
CA LEU A 118 -15.06 21.26 18.50
C LEU A 118 -15.68 21.57 19.87
N ALA A 119 -15.00 22.34 20.72
CA ALA A 119 -15.50 22.71 22.05
C ALA A 119 -16.43 23.94 22.04
N ALA A 120 -16.56 24.60 20.89
CA ALA A 120 -17.41 25.77 20.70
C ALA A 120 -18.79 25.44 20.10
N THR A 121 -19.08 24.15 19.88
CA THR A 121 -20.34 23.62 19.32
C THR A 121 -21.01 22.73 20.36
#